data_AF-A0A962LG92-F1
#
_entry.id   AF-A0A962LG92-F1
#
_cell.length_a   1.000
_cell.length_b   1.000
_cell.length_c   1.000
_cell.angle_alpha   90.00
_cell.angle_beta   90.00
_cell.angle_gamma   90.00
#
_symmetry.space_group_name_H-M   'P 1'
#
loop_
_entity.id
_entity.type
_entity.pdbx_description
1 polymer ?
#
loop_
_entity_poly.entity_id
_entity_poly.type
_entity_poly.pdbx_seq_one_letter_code
_entity_poly.pdbx_strand_id
1 'polypeptide(L)' 'QILVAHDRRGDGPSYLPQLQHDILKVIRKYVAVDNDAVSVNVERDGGQEILELNIVLPD' A
#
# COMPACT_ATOMS: atom_id res chain seq x y z
N GLN A 1 -1.63 6.72 8.73
CA GLN A 1 -0.66 6.77 7.63
C GLN A 1 0.23 5.54 7.70
N ILE A 2 0.41 4.80 6.59
CA ILE A 2 1.32 3.65 6.50
C ILE A 2 2.32 3.95 5.38
N LEU A 3 3.62 3.85 5.69
CA LEU A 3 4.71 4.04 4.73
C LEU A 3 5.48 2.72 4.57
N VAL A 4 5.59 2.21 3.35
CA VAL A 4 6.33 0.98 3.03
C VAL A 4 7.37 1.28 1.96
N ALA A 5 8.64 1.10 2.28
CA ALA A 5 9.75 1.26 1.34
C ALA A 5 10.33 -0.11 0.96
N HIS A 6 10.48 -0.36 -0.34
CA HIS A 6 11.09 -1.59 -0.86
C HIS A 6 12.29 -1.27 -1.77
N ASP A 7 13.46 -1.78 -1.39
CA ASP A 7 14.72 -1.61 -2.12
C ASP A 7 14.85 -2.72 -3.19
N ARG A 8 14.69 -2.41 -4.49
CA ARG A 8 14.80 -3.44 -5.54
C ARG A 8 16.26 -3.79 -5.77
N ARG A 9 16.65 -5.03 -5.47
CA ARG A 9 17.93 -5.64 -5.89
C ARG A 9 17.81 -6.49 -7.18
N GLY A 10 16.83 -6.24 -8.05
CA GLY A 10 16.69 -6.95 -9.34
C GLY A 10 15.33 -6.81 -10.03
N ASP A 11 15.19 -7.45 -11.20
CA ASP A 11 14.01 -7.43 -12.10
C ASP A 11 12.85 -8.36 -11.65
N GLY A 12 12.70 -8.55 -10.35
CA GLY A 12 11.67 -9.41 -9.77
C GLY A 12 10.25 -8.81 -9.84
N PRO A 13 9.19 -9.63 -9.74
CA PRO A 13 7.81 -9.16 -9.76
C PRO A 13 7.54 -8.15 -8.62
N SER A 14 6.76 -7.12 -8.90
CA SER A 14 6.39 -6.11 -7.89
C SER A 14 5.40 -6.71 -6.89
N TYR A 15 5.81 -6.81 -5.63
CA TYR A 15 4.97 -7.30 -4.52
C TYR A 15 4.11 -6.19 -3.89
N LEU A 16 4.38 -4.92 -4.23
CA LEU A 16 3.65 -3.77 -3.66
C LEU A 16 2.13 -3.82 -3.93
N PRO A 17 1.65 -4.17 -5.14
CA PRO A 17 0.21 -4.32 -5.37
C PRO A 17 -0.42 -5.43 -4.51
N GLN A 18 0.32 -6.52 -4.25
CA GLN A 18 -0.18 -7.63 -3.45
C GLN A 18 -0.22 -7.26 -1.96
N LEU A 19 0.84 -6.62 -1.46
CA LEU A 19 0.90 -6.06 -0.10
C LEU A 19 -0.23 -5.06 0.17
N GLN A 20 -0.50 -4.17 -0.79
CA GLN A 20 -1.63 -3.24 -0.70
C GLN A 20 -2.95 -4.00 -0.50
N HIS A 21 -3.20 -5.02 -1.31
CA HIS A 21 -4.43 -5.81 -1.23
C HIS A 21 -4.56 -6.54 0.11
N ASP A 22 -3.47 -7.13 0.60
CA ASP A 22 -3.46 -7.87 1.86
C ASP A 22 -3.66 -6.94 3.07
N ILE A 23 -3.03 -5.78 3.09
CA ILE A 23 -3.22 -4.76 4.15
C ILE A 23 -4.67 -4.29 4.17
N LEU A 24 -5.22 -3.91 3.02
CA LEU A 24 -6.63 -3.51 2.86
C LEU A 24 -7.58 -4.59 3.40
N LYS A 25 -7.33 -5.85 3.02
CA LYS A 25 -8.15 -6.98 3.45
C LYS A 25 -8.11 -7.19 4.96
N VAL A 26 -6.96 -6.98 5.61
CA VAL A 26 -6.84 -7.07 7.06
C VAL A 26 -7.60 -5.93 7.73
N ILE A 27 -7.45 -4.69 7.25
CA ILE A 27 -8.12 -3.53 7.84
C ILE A 27 -9.64 -3.66 7.74
N ARG A 28 -10.16 -4.16 6.61
CA ARG A 28 -11.58 -4.46 6.41
C ARG A 28 -12.18 -5.47 7.39
N LYS A 29 -11.35 -6.27 8.07
CA LYS A 29 -11.84 -7.17 9.12
C LYS A 29 -12.22 -6.43 10.39
N TYR A 30 -11.64 -5.26 10.62
CA TYR A 30 -11.79 -4.51 11.86
C TYR A 30 -12.55 -3.19 11.67
N VAL A 31 -12.57 -2.63 10.46
CA VAL A 31 -13.24 -1.37 10.14
C VAL A 31 -13.98 -1.51 8.81
N ALA A 32 -15.20 -0.98 8.72
CA ALA A 32 -15.89 -0.86 7.45
C ALA A 32 -15.21 0.24 6.62
N VAL A 33 -14.35 -0.14 5.68
CA VAL A 33 -13.60 0.82 4.86
C VAL A 33 -14.06 0.69 3.40
N ASP A 34 -14.64 1.76 2.86
CA ASP A 34 -15.04 1.81 1.46
C ASP A 34 -13.81 1.82 0.52
N ASN A 35 -14.00 1.46 -0.75
CA ASN A 35 -12.89 1.38 -1.71
C ASN A 35 -12.24 2.74 -1.99
N ASP A 36 -13.02 3.81 -1.86
CA ASP A 36 -12.69 5.22 -2.06
C ASP A 36 -12.05 5.87 -0.83
N ALA A 37 -12.14 5.22 0.34
CA ALA A 37 -11.49 5.68 1.57
C ALA A 37 -9.98 5.40 1.60
N VAL A 38 -9.42 4.80 0.54
CA VAL A 38 -8.00 4.44 0.45
C VAL A 38 -7.36 5.07 -0.78
N SER A 39 -6.34 5.89 -0.52
CA SER A 39 -5.46 6.46 -1.52
C SER A 39 -4.11 5.75 -1.50
N VAL A 40 -3.62 5.43 -2.69
CA VAL A 40 -2.37 4.69 -2.90
C VAL A 40 -1.47 5.52 -3.79
N ASN A 41 -0.25 5.77 -3.34
CA ASN A 41 0.78 6.41 -4.13
C ASN A 41 2.00 5.48 -4.21
N VAL A 42 2.50 5.26 -5.43
CA VAL A 42 3.71 4.46 -5.67
C VAL A 42 4.76 5.38 -6.28
N GLU A 43 5.78 5.70 -5.50
CA GLU A 43 6.93 6.48 -5.95
C GLU A 43 8.08 5.56 -6.33
N ARG A 44 8.74 5.89 -7.43
CA ARG A 44 9.91 5.16 -7.93
C ARG A 44 11.08 6.13 -8.02
N ASP A 45 12.08 5.95 -7.17
CA ASP A 45 13.28 6.77 -7.18
C ASP A 45 14.54 5.91 -7.14
N GLY A 46 15.45 6.10 -8.09
CA GLY A 46 16.78 5.47 -8.07
C GLY A 46 16.85 3.94 -7.97
N GLY A 47 15.77 3.21 -8.21
CA GLY A 47 15.68 1.75 -7.99
C GLY A 47 14.93 1.33 -6.73
N GLN A 48 14.46 2.29 -5.93
CA GLN A 48 13.57 2.06 -4.80
C GLN A 48 12.12 2.28 -5.22
N GLU A 49 11.23 1.41 -4.76
CA GLU A 49 9.80 1.62 -4.86
C GLU A 49 9.24 1.91 -3.46
N ILE A 50 8.62 3.06 -3.30
CA ILE A 50 7.94 3.47 -2.08
C ILE A 50 6.44 3.38 -2.32
N LEU A 51 5.74 2.64 -1.45
CA LEU A 51 4.29 2.56 -1.42
C LEU A 51 3.80 3.36 -0.22
N GLU A 52 3.08 4.45 -0.50
CA GLU A 52 2.37 5.21 0.50
C GLU A 52 0.89 4.85 0.46
N LEU A 53 0.36 4.45 1.62
CA LEU A 53 -1.03 4.07 1.80
C LEU A 53 -1.70 5.03 2.79
N ASN A 54 -2.65 5.79 2.27
CA ASN A 54 -3.45 6.74 3.03
C ASN A 54 -4.87 6.19 3.17
N ILE A 55 -5.28 5.86 4.39
CA ILE A 55 -6.59 5.29 4.70
C ILE A 55 -7.32 6.27 5.60
N VAL A 56 -8.51 6.67 5.19
CA VAL A 56 -9.46 7.40 6.01
C VAL A 56 -10.38 6.37 6.67
N LEU A 57 -10.36 6.31 8.01
CA LEU A 57 -11.30 5.48 8.74
C LEU A 57 -12.57 6.29 8.98
N PRO A 58 -13.77 5.70 8.80
CA PRO A 58 -15.00 6.34 9.26
C PRO A 58 -15.02 6.42 10.80
N ASP A 59 -15.78 7.38 11.32
CA ASP A 59 -15.98 7.61 12.77
C ASP A 59 -16.55 6.40 13.52
#